data_AF-I7L4D4-F1
#
_entry.id   AF-I7L4D4-F1
#
_cell.length_a   1.000
_cell.length_b   1.000
_cell.length_c   1.000
_cell.angle_alpha   90.00
_cell.angle_beta   90.00
_cell.angle_gamma   90.00
#
_symmetry.space_group_name_H-M   'P 1'
#
loop_
_entity.id
_entity.type
_entity.pdbx_description
1 polymer ?
#
loop_
_entity_poly.entity_id
_entity_poly.type
_entity_poly.pdbx_seq_one_letter_code
_entity_poly.pdbx_strand_id
1 'polypeptide(L)'
;MYFLVKKPAWLVFDPSEYGDEEVRTFQVRRRGSHTNTKLVRFEDGSWYLKNGSQMFPLKAVSLKRRTGVGAEEGDVVHIREVLDKKWFIKMSEPAEE
;
A
#
# COMPACT_ATOMS: atom_id res chain seq x y z
N MET A 1 3.87 13.30 2.88
CA MET A 1 3.41 12.20 3.74
C MET A 1 3.79 10.90 3.06
N TYR A 2 4.59 10.09 3.75
CA TYR A 2 5.05 8.79 3.24
C TYR A 2 4.47 7.63 4.05
N PHE A 3 4.28 6.47 3.41
CA PHE A 3 3.80 5.26 4.05
C PHE A 3 4.74 4.10 3.75
N LEU A 4 5.13 3.37 4.80
CA LEU A 4 5.79 2.08 4.65
C LEU A 4 4.74 0.97 4.73
N VAL A 5 4.32 0.45 3.58
CA VAL A 5 3.38 -0.67 3.49
C VAL A 5 4.15 -1.95 3.17
N LYS A 6 3.98 -2.99 4.00
CA LYS A 6 4.52 -4.32 3.69
C LYS A 6 3.60 -5.02 2.70
N LYS A 7 4.06 -5.17 1.47
CA LYS A 7 3.36 -5.86 0.39
C LYS A 7 3.16 -7.35 0.75
N PRO A 8 1.92 -7.87 0.78
CA PRO A 8 1.70 -9.29 0.93
C PRO A 8 2.03 -10.05 -0.38
N ALA A 9 2.21 -11.37 -0.29
CA ALA A 9 2.52 -12.19 -1.45
C ALA A 9 1.36 -12.27 -2.46
N TRP A 10 0.12 -12.26 -1.96
CA TRP A 10 -1.11 -12.35 -2.76
C TRP A 10 -1.47 -11.06 -3.51
N LEU A 11 -0.82 -9.93 -3.20
CA LEU A 11 -1.03 -8.65 -3.88
C LEU A 11 0.14 -8.37 -4.83
N VAL A 12 -0.18 -8.31 -6.11
CA VAL A 12 0.79 -8.00 -7.16
C VAL A 12 0.76 -6.50 -7.41
N PHE A 13 1.93 -5.88 -7.52
CA PHE A 13 2.05 -4.51 -8.02
C PHE A 13 2.54 -4.68 -9.44
N ASP A 14 1.63 -4.54 -10.39
CA ASP A 14 1.94 -4.75 -11.79
C ASP A 14 2.31 -3.40 -12.41
N PRO A 15 3.58 -3.20 -12.79
CA PRO A 15 4.03 -1.97 -13.44
C PRO A 15 3.63 -1.90 -14.92
N SER A 16 3.17 -3.01 -15.51
CA SER A 16 2.72 -3.02 -16.91
C SER A 16 1.31 -2.45 -17.04
N GLU A 17 1.07 -1.70 -18.12
CA GLU A 17 -0.28 -1.18 -18.43
C GLU A 17 -1.24 -2.36 -18.68
N TYR A 18 -2.54 -2.14 -18.46
CA TYR A 18 -3.61 -3.15 -18.59
C TYR A 18 -3.40 -4.08 -19.81
N GLY A 19 -2.93 -5.30 -19.55
CA GLY A 19 -3.04 -6.44 -20.48
C GLY A 19 -4.31 -7.23 -20.19
N ASP A 20 -4.90 -7.81 -21.24
CA ASP A 20 -6.16 -8.59 -21.23
C ASP A 20 -6.00 -10.00 -20.63
N GLU A 21 -4.90 -10.30 -19.93
CA GLU A 21 -4.72 -11.59 -19.28
C GLU A 21 -5.61 -11.72 -18.03
N GLU A 22 -6.36 -12.82 -17.94
CA GLU A 22 -7.16 -13.15 -16.76
C GLU A 22 -6.24 -13.38 -15.55
N VAL A 23 -6.04 -12.34 -14.75
CA VAL A 23 -5.29 -12.47 -13.51
C VAL A 23 -6.21 -12.86 -12.36
N ARG A 24 -6.00 -14.07 -11.83
CA ARG A 24 -6.70 -14.60 -10.64
C ARG A 24 -6.27 -13.99 -9.29
N THR A 25 -5.38 -13.00 -9.30
CA THR A 25 -4.79 -12.40 -8.09
C THR A 25 -5.09 -10.92 -8.00
N PHE A 26 -5.23 -10.37 -6.80
CA PHE A 26 -5.40 -8.93 -6.60
C PHE A 26 -4.18 -8.18 -7.12
N GLN A 27 -4.43 -7.12 -7.91
CA GLN A 27 -3.36 -6.32 -8.49
C GLN A 27 -3.56 -4.83 -8.27
N VAL A 28 -2.49 -4.13 -7.91
CA VAL A 28 -2.41 -2.68 -7.94
C VAL A 28 -1.88 -2.28 -9.31
N ARG A 29 -2.70 -1.58 -10.10
CA ARG A 29 -2.40 -1.13 -11.47
C ARG A 29 -2.66 0.37 -11.63
N ARG A 30 -1.95 0.99 -12.58
CA ARG A 30 -2.12 2.41 -12.95
C ARG A 30 -2.29 2.54 -14.46
N ARG A 31 -3.19 3.42 -14.90
CA ARG A 31 -3.35 3.84 -16.31
C ARG A 31 -3.38 5.37 -16.36
N GLY A 32 -2.32 5.99 -16.89
CA GLY A 32 -2.17 7.44 -16.90
C GLY A 32 -2.23 8.05 -15.49
N SER A 33 -3.23 8.88 -15.20
CA SER A 33 -3.48 9.47 -13.87
C SER A 33 -4.40 8.62 -12.98
N HIS A 34 -4.97 7.53 -13.50
CA HIS A 34 -5.94 6.71 -12.79
C HIS A 34 -5.28 5.48 -12.17
N THR A 35 -5.71 5.12 -10.97
CA THR A 35 -5.30 3.90 -10.26
C THR A 35 -6.54 3.13 -9.82
N ASN A 36 -6.46 1.81 -9.86
CA ASN A 36 -7.53 0.94 -9.32
C ASN A 36 -7.50 0.84 -7.79
N THR A 37 -6.50 1.47 -7.16
CA THR A 37 -6.22 1.33 -5.74
C THR A 37 -6.22 2.68 -5.03
N LYS A 38 -6.83 2.75 -3.84
CA LYS A 38 -6.84 3.96 -3.00
C LYS A 38 -6.49 3.60 -1.57
N LEU A 39 -5.76 4.48 -0.89
CA LEU A 39 -5.58 4.43 0.55
C LEU A 39 -6.71 5.24 1.19
N VAL A 40 -7.49 4.62 2.06
CA VAL A 40 -8.68 5.22 2.68
C VAL A 40 -8.53 5.25 4.19
N ARG A 41 -8.83 6.39 4.80
CA ARG A 41 -8.96 6.55 6.25
C ARG A 41 -10.43 6.79 6.57
N PHE A 42 -10.98 6.02 7.48
CA PHE A 42 -12.34 6.24 8.00
C PHE A 42 -12.32 7.21 9.19
N GLU A 43 -13.50 7.71 9.56
CA GLU A 43 -13.67 8.67 10.66
C GLU A 43 -13.22 8.11 12.01
N ASP A 44 -13.37 6.80 12.21
CA ASP A 44 -12.86 6.06 13.38
C ASP A 44 -11.32 5.97 13.44
N GLY A 45 -10.63 6.50 12.43
CA GLY A 45 -9.17 6.50 12.32
C GLY A 45 -8.58 5.21 11.75
N SER A 46 -9.40 4.21 11.42
CA SER A 46 -8.97 2.98 10.75
C SER A 46 -8.54 3.26 9.31
N TRP A 47 -7.60 2.46 8.82
CA TRP A 47 -7.01 2.61 7.49
C TRP A 47 -7.23 1.35 6.66
N TYR A 48 -7.53 1.54 5.38
CA TYR A 48 -7.80 0.46 4.42
C TYR A 48 -7.12 0.71 3.09
N LEU A 49 -6.73 -0.37 2.43
CA LEU A 49 -6.40 -0.39 1.01
C LEU A 49 -7.63 -0.82 0.23
N LYS A 50 -8.22 0.11 -0.52
CA LYS A 50 -9.30 -0.19 -1.47
C LYS A 50 -8.69 -0.63 -2.80
N ASN A 51 -9.08 -1.79 -3.33
CA ASN A 51 -8.69 -2.26 -4.66
C ASN A 51 -9.96 -2.69 -5.42
N GLY A 52 -10.43 -1.85 -6.35
CA GLY A 52 -11.75 -2.04 -6.97
C GLY A 52 -12.88 -2.00 -5.93
N SER A 53 -13.67 -3.08 -5.86
CA SER A 53 -14.74 -3.27 -4.87
C SER A 53 -14.25 -3.81 -3.52
N GLN A 54 -13.02 -4.32 -3.46
CA GLN A 54 -12.46 -4.95 -2.26
C GLN A 54 -11.84 -3.91 -1.33
N MET A 55 -11.99 -4.14 -0.02
CA MET A 55 -11.46 -3.30 1.04
C MET A 55 -10.61 -4.16 1.97
N PHE A 56 -9.32 -3.87 2.05
CA PHE A 56 -8.37 -4.63 2.88
C PHE A 56 -7.92 -3.80 4.09
N PRO A 57 -8.20 -4.23 5.34
CA PRO A 57 -7.80 -3.48 6.51
C PRO A 57 -6.28 -3.42 6.65
N LEU A 58 -5.79 -2.24 7.05
CA LEU A 58 -4.39 -2.00 7.34
C LEU A 58 -4.13 -2.04 8.84
N LYS A 59 -3.18 -2.89 9.25
CA LYS A 59 -2.70 -2.95 10.63
C LYS A 59 -1.37 -2.21 10.75
N ALA A 60 -1.36 -1.13 11.53
CA ALA A 60 -0.13 -0.44 11.92
C ALA A 60 0.66 -1.27 12.95
N VAL A 61 1.98 -1.32 12.77
CA VAL A 61 2.93 -1.92 13.72
C VAL A 61 4.13 -1.00 13.84
N SER A 62 4.51 -0.66 15.06
CA SER A 62 5.68 0.18 15.34
C SER A 62 6.96 -0.46 14.80
N LEU A 63 7.84 0.39 14.28
CA LEU A 63 9.15 -0.03 13.79
C LEU A 63 10.12 -0.20 14.96
N LYS A 64 10.88 -1.30 14.97
CA LYS A 64 11.93 -1.56 15.98
C LYS A 64 13.17 -0.68 15.78
N ARG A 65 13.33 -0.10 14.59
CA ARG A 65 14.48 0.72 14.18
C ARG A 65 13.96 2.00 13.54
N ARG A 66 14.69 3.10 13.75
CA ARG A 66 14.44 4.36 13.03
C ARG A 66 14.60 4.12 11.53
N THR A 67 13.55 4.42 10.78
CA THR A 67 13.51 4.25 9.31
C THR A 67 13.20 5.61 8.69
N GLY A 68 14.05 6.09 7.79
CA GLY A 68 13.86 7.37 7.11
C GLY A 68 13.52 7.17 5.63
N VAL A 69 12.76 8.11 5.07
CA VAL A 69 12.59 8.25 3.63
C VAL A 69 13.65 9.22 3.13
N GLY A 70 14.60 8.69 2.36
CA GLY A 70 15.65 9.47 1.72
C GLY A 70 15.23 9.99 0.35
N ALA A 71 15.77 11.14 -0.04
CA ALA A 71 15.86 11.56 -1.43
C ALA A 71 17.31 11.89 -1.75
N GLU A 72 17.79 11.40 -2.87
CA GLU A 72 19.16 11.59 -3.35
C GLU A 72 19.23 12.83 -4.24
N GLU A 73 20.24 13.67 -4.01
CA GLU A 73 20.54 14.87 -4.80
C GLU A 73 22.06 14.97 -4.96
N GLY A 74 22.57 14.55 -6.13
CA GLY A 74 24.02 14.38 -6.34
C GLY A 74 24.60 13.36 -5.36
N ASP A 75 25.66 13.75 -4.64
CA ASP A 75 26.34 12.90 -3.66
C ASP A 75 25.75 13.00 -2.24
N VAL A 76 24.59 13.66 -2.08
CA VAL A 76 23.96 13.90 -0.77
C VAL A 76 22.62 13.18 -0.68
N VAL A 77 22.37 12.51 0.46
CA VAL A 77 21.07 11.93 0.79
C VAL A 77 20.38 12.78 1.86
N HIS A 78 19.25 13.38 1.49
CA HIS A 78 18.41 14.13 2.41
C HIS A 78 17.32 13.24 3.02
N ILE A 79 17.24 13.18 4.35
CA ILE A 79 16.14 12.50 5.04
C ILE A 79 14.92 13.42 5.07
N ARG A 80 13.88 13.09 4.30
CA ARG A 80 12.64 13.89 4.19
C ARG A 80 11.66 13.63 5.33
N GLU A 81 11.54 12.39 5.77
CA GLU A 81 10.58 11.98 6.79
C GLU A 81 11.12 10.78 7.57
N VAL A 82 10.89 10.72 8.88
CA VAL A 82 11.17 9.54 9.70
C VAL A 82 9.86 8.83 9.98
N LEU A 83 9.79 7.54 9.63
CA LEU A 83 8.62 6.71 9.83
C LEU A 83 8.71 5.98 11.17
N ASP A 84 7.60 5.99 11.91
CA ASP A 84 7.45 5.35 13.22
C ASP A 84 6.79 3.95 13.13
N LYS A 85 6.04 3.72 12.04
CA LYS A 85 5.26 2.51 11.82
C LYS A 85 5.37 1.97 10.40
N LYS A 86 5.13 0.67 10.29
CA LYS A 86 4.82 -0.01 9.03
C LYS A 86 3.40 -0.55 9.06
N TRP A 87 2.79 -0.60 7.89
CA TRP A 87 1.42 -1.06 7.73
C TRP A 87 1.40 -2.41 7.04
N PHE A 88 0.60 -3.34 7.56
CA PHE A 88 0.35 -4.64 6.97
C PHE A 88 -1.03 -4.67 6.36
N ILE A 89 -1.14 -5.19 5.14
CA ILE A 89 -2.42 -5.41 4.46
C ILE A 89 -2.94 -6.78 4.88
N LYS A 90 -4.13 -6.82 5.48
CA LYS A 90 -4.80 -8.06 5.86
C LYS A 90 -5.82 -8.45 4.78
N MET A 91 -5.92 -9.75 4.50
CA MET A 91 -7.13 -10.28 3.87
C MET A 91 -8.29 -10.04 4.83
N SER A 92 -9.40 -9.52 4.32
CA SER A 92 -10.66 -9.54 5.04
C SER A 92 -11.09 -11.00 5.13
N GLU A 93 -11.36 -11.49 6.34
CA GLU A 93 -12.03 -12.78 6.47
C GLU A 93 -13.39 -12.66 5.77
N PRO A 94 -13.85 -13.70 5.05
CA PRO A 94 -15.22 -13.69 4.55
C PRO A 94 -16.14 -13.45 5.74
N ALA A 95 -17.07 -12.49 5.59
CA ALA A 95 -18.14 -12.36 6.56
C ALA A 95 -18.87 -13.70 6.57
N GLU A 96 -18.85 -14.40 7.70
CA GLU A 96 -19.70 -15.57 7.89
C GLU A 96 -21.15 -15.08 7.77
N GLU A 97 -21.87 -15.54 6.75
CA GLU A 97 -23.32 -15.35 6.57
C GLU A 97 -24.11 -16.24 7.54
#